data_AF-A0A157S778-F1
#
_entry.id   AF-A0A157S778-F1
#
_cell.length_a   1.000
_cell.length_b   1.000
_cell.length_c   1.000
_cell.angle_alpha   90.00
_cell.angle_beta   90.00
_cell.angle_gamma   90.00
#
_symmetry.space_group_name_H-M   'P 1'
#
loop_
_entity.id
_entity.type
_entity.pdbx_description
1 polymer ?
#
loop_
_entity_poly.entity_id
_entity_poly.type
_entity_poly.pdbx_seq_one_letter_code
_entity_poly.pdbx_strand_id
1 'polypeptide(L)'
;MARTLGVTVYATASTEEKCSVARRLGAASALLYDNGGFADRIRTLTDGQGVDVVFDSLGKATLRDSLRAARTRGLIVNYGNVSGSVKDLDPYELGEAGSLFLTRPRLADHMADAATVQRRADEVSAVPRLCRPRLARTRPRPGRNNPVAPPAPKTGHRPAWRRPAA
;
A
#
# COMPACT_ATOMS: atom_id res chain seq x y z
N MET A 1 6.47 10.27 8.40
CA MET A 1 5.62 11.12 7.53
C MET A 1 4.22 11.25 8.10
N ALA A 2 3.43 10.17 8.22
CA ALA A 2 2.06 10.30 8.74
C ALA A 2 1.97 10.91 10.16
N ARG A 3 2.85 10.48 11.10
CA ARG A 3 2.91 11.09 12.44
C ARG A 3 3.21 12.59 12.43
N THR A 4 4.07 13.07 11.51
CA THR A 4 4.40 14.51 11.42
C THR A 4 3.24 15.34 10.84
N LEU A 5 2.25 14.68 10.25
CA LEU A 5 1.02 15.29 9.74
C LEU A 5 -0.14 15.20 10.75
N GLY A 6 0.11 14.73 11.98
CA GLY A 6 -0.93 14.58 13.00
C GLY A 6 -1.88 13.40 12.77
N VAL A 7 -1.55 12.48 11.87
CA VAL A 7 -2.38 11.31 11.55
C VAL A 7 -2.09 10.17 12.53
N THR A 8 -3.15 9.55 13.07
CA THR A 8 -3.05 8.31 13.84
C THR A 8 -2.78 7.13 12.91
N VAL A 9 -1.70 6.39 13.16
CA VAL A 9 -1.27 5.28 12.30
C VAL A 9 -1.42 3.96 13.03
N TYR A 10 -2.13 3.03 12.39
CA TYR A 10 -2.13 1.62 12.76
C TYR A 10 -1.33 0.85 11.71
N ALA A 11 -0.34 0.08 12.15
CA ALA A 11 0.53 -0.69 11.27
C ALA A 11 0.27 -2.20 11.43
N THR A 12 0.55 -2.96 10.38
CA THR A 12 0.59 -4.42 10.45
C THR A 12 1.96 -4.96 10.07
N ALA A 13 2.39 -6.06 10.69
CA ALA A 13 3.64 -6.74 10.36
C ALA A 13 3.57 -8.24 10.61
N SER A 14 4.61 -8.97 10.18
CA SER A 14 4.66 -10.44 10.27
C SER A 14 5.33 -10.97 11.53
N THR A 15 5.97 -10.10 12.33
CA THR A 15 6.66 -10.49 13.56
C THR A 15 6.60 -9.35 14.56
N GLU A 16 6.73 -9.68 15.85
CA GLU A 16 6.65 -8.69 16.91
C GLU A 16 7.82 -7.71 16.88
N GLU A 17 9.00 -8.14 16.42
CA GLU A 17 10.16 -7.26 16.24
C GLU A 17 9.85 -6.15 15.22
N LYS A 18 9.15 -6.49 14.13
CA LYS A 18 8.72 -5.51 13.12
C LYS A 18 7.62 -4.60 13.68
N CYS A 19 6.70 -5.13 14.48
CA CYS A 19 5.70 -4.32 15.18
C CYS A 19 6.37 -3.31 16.12
N SER A 20 7.36 -3.73 16.89
CA SER A 20 8.16 -2.86 17.78
C SER A 20 8.86 -1.74 17.00
N VAL A 21 9.42 -2.05 15.83
CA VAL A 21 9.98 -1.02 14.92
C VAL A 21 8.91 -0.01 14.51
N ALA A 22 7.72 -0.46 14.10
CA ALA A 22 6.65 0.44 13.67
C ALA A 22 6.18 1.38 14.81
N ARG A 23 6.01 0.85 16.03
CA ARG A 23 5.66 1.67 17.21
C ARG A 23 6.74 2.70 17.52
N ARG A 24 8.02 2.31 17.47
CA ARG A 24 9.15 3.24 17.67
C ARG A 24 9.20 4.35 16.60
N LEU A 25 8.77 4.05 15.39
CA LEU A 25 8.65 5.04 14.29
C LEU A 25 7.40 5.92 14.41
N GLY A 26 6.52 5.66 15.38
CA GLY A 26 5.38 6.50 15.70
C GLY A 26 4.02 5.94 15.29
N ALA A 27 3.89 4.64 15.03
CA ALA A 27 2.58 4.01 14.93
C ALA A 27 1.90 3.99 16.32
N ALA A 28 0.62 4.37 16.37
CA ALA A 28 -0.20 4.34 17.58
C ALA A 28 -0.42 2.91 18.06
N SER A 29 -0.60 1.98 17.11
CA SER A 29 -0.56 0.55 17.38
C SER A 29 0.05 -0.19 16.20
N ALA A 30 0.65 -1.34 16.49
CA ALA A 30 1.17 -2.26 15.48
C ALA A 30 0.68 -3.67 15.80
N LEU A 31 0.15 -4.35 14.80
CA LEU A 31 -0.55 -5.62 14.92
C LEU A 31 0.13 -6.68 14.05
N LEU A 32 0.10 -7.93 14.48
CA LEU A 32 0.43 -9.03 13.59
C LEU A 32 -0.70 -9.20 12.57
N TYR A 33 -0.37 -9.42 11.30
CA TYR A 33 -1.38 -9.71 10.27
C TYR A 33 -1.69 -11.21 10.11
N ASP A 34 -1.09 -12.07 10.96
CA ASP A 34 -1.15 -13.52 10.85
C ASP A 34 -2.58 -14.03 10.64
N ASN A 35 -2.82 -14.60 9.44
CA ASN A 35 -4.05 -15.27 9.00
C ASN A 35 -5.37 -14.47 9.07
N GLY A 36 -5.30 -13.14 9.14
CA GLY A 36 -6.49 -12.30 9.20
C GLY A 36 -7.05 -12.18 10.62
N GLY A 37 -7.64 -11.03 10.93
CA GLY A 37 -8.13 -10.65 12.26
C GLY A 37 -7.63 -9.29 12.73
N PHE A 38 -6.75 -8.62 11.97
CA PHE A 38 -6.37 -7.25 12.34
C PHE A 38 -7.56 -6.29 12.22
N ALA A 39 -8.52 -6.56 11.33
CA ALA A 39 -9.70 -5.73 11.13
C ALA A 39 -10.51 -5.55 12.42
N ASP A 40 -10.79 -6.63 13.15
CA ASP A 40 -11.56 -6.58 14.40
C ASP A 40 -10.79 -5.81 15.48
N ARG A 41 -9.47 -5.99 15.54
CA ARG A 41 -8.62 -5.22 16.44
C ARG A 41 -8.62 -3.73 16.11
N ILE A 42 -8.59 -3.37 14.82
CA ILE A 42 -8.71 -1.97 14.38
C ILE A 42 -10.07 -1.41 14.78
N ARG A 43 -11.16 -2.16 14.59
CA ARG A 43 -12.50 -1.75 15.03
C ARG A 43 -12.53 -1.49 16.54
N THR A 44 -11.97 -2.37 17.37
CA THR A 44 -11.83 -2.13 18.81
C THR A 44 -11.03 -0.87 19.11
N LEU A 45 -9.90 -0.65 18.43
CA LEU A 45 -9.03 0.51 18.64
C LEU A 45 -9.60 1.84 18.12
N THR A 46 -10.72 1.80 17.40
CA THR A 46 -11.38 2.96 16.78
C THR A 46 -12.85 3.06 17.20
N ASP A 47 -13.22 2.43 18.32
CA ASP A 47 -14.58 2.46 18.86
C ASP A 47 -15.66 2.07 17.81
N GLY A 48 -15.33 1.07 16.99
CA GLY A 48 -16.16 0.54 15.91
C GLY A 48 -16.13 1.35 14.61
N GLN A 49 -15.58 2.57 14.60
CA GLN A 49 -15.63 3.46 13.44
C GLN A 49 -14.83 2.93 12.25
N GLY A 50 -13.67 2.31 12.49
CA GLY A 50 -12.71 1.95 11.45
C GLY A 50 -11.83 3.12 11.03
N VAL A 51 -10.93 2.87 10.08
CA VAL A 51 -9.96 3.89 9.60
C VAL A 51 -10.43 4.60 8.33
N ASP A 52 -10.03 5.86 8.16
CA ASP A 52 -10.34 6.65 6.96
C ASP A 52 -9.73 6.08 5.68
N VAL A 53 -8.48 5.62 5.78
CA VAL A 53 -7.69 5.16 4.64
C VAL A 53 -6.89 3.92 5.03
N VAL A 54 -6.90 2.90 4.17
CA VAL A 54 -6.05 1.71 4.30
C VAL A 54 -5.05 1.67 3.15
N PHE A 55 -3.77 1.50 3.50
CA PHE A 55 -2.68 1.30 2.53
C PHE A 55 -2.26 -0.17 2.52
N ASP A 56 -2.64 -0.91 1.47
CA ASP A 56 -2.43 -2.36 1.36
C ASP A 56 -1.37 -2.72 0.30
N SER A 57 -0.25 -3.29 0.73
CA SER A 57 0.82 -3.80 -0.14
C SER A 57 0.80 -5.31 -0.36
N LEU A 58 0.00 -6.06 0.40
CA LEU A 58 0.03 -7.51 0.40
C LEU A 58 -0.97 -8.08 -0.62
N GLY A 59 -2.15 -7.49 -0.77
CA GLY A 59 -3.16 -7.91 -1.73
C GLY A 59 -3.93 -9.15 -1.26
N LYS A 60 -3.74 -10.30 -1.92
CA LYS A 60 -4.56 -11.52 -1.76
C LYS A 60 -4.85 -11.90 -0.30
N ALA A 61 -3.84 -11.86 0.58
CA ALA A 61 -3.98 -12.29 1.97
C ALA A 61 -4.71 -11.29 2.88
N THR A 62 -4.76 -10.01 2.53
CA THR A 62 -5.22 -8.97 3.47
C THR A 62 -6.33 -8.08 2.95
N LEU A 63 -6.63 -8.07 1.65
CA LEU A 63 -7.53 -7.08 1.08
C LEU A 63 -8.91 -7.09 1.76
N ARG A 64 -9.47 -8.26 2.05
CA ARG A 64 -10.80 -8.37 2.66
C ARG A 64 -10.84 -7.88 4.11
N ASP A 65 -9.77 -8.10 4.86
CA ASP A 65 -9.62 -7.47 6.17
C ASP A 65 -9.37 -5.96 6.07
N SER A 66 -8.66 -5.51 5.04
CA SER A 66 -8.52 -4.08 4.73
C SER A 66 -9.89 -3.43 4.47
N LEU A 67 -10.81 -4.11 3.76
CA LEU A 67 -12.19 -3.63 3.59
C LEU A 67 -12.91 -3.55 4.94
N ARG A 68 -12.84 -4.61 5.75
CA ARG A 68 -13.48 -4.67 7.08
C ARG A 68 -12.92 -3.65 8.07
N ALA A 69 -11.65 -3.27 7.96
CA ALA A 69 -11.00 -2.30 8.84
C ALA A 69 -11.36 -0.84 8.52
N ALA A 70 -11.80 -0.56 7.28
CA ALA A 70 -12.11 0.79 6.84
C ALA A 70 -13.48 1.27 7.34
N ARG A 71 -13.59 2.56 7.61
CA ARG A 71 -14.88 3.18 7.94
C ARG A 71 -15.80 3.23 6.72
N THR A 72 -17.09 3.43 6.95
CA THR A 72 -18.06 3.71 5.87
C THR A 72 -17.58 4.86 4.99
N ARG A 73 -17.57 4.65 3.67
CA ARG A 73 -17.03 5.57 2.65
C ARG A 73 -15.52 5.84 2.77
N GLY A 74 -14.78 4.94 3.42
CA GLY A 74 -13.32 4.97 3.49
C GLY A 74 -12.64 4.63 2.16
N LEU A 75 -11.33 4.90 2.09
CA LEU A 75 -10.50 4.67 0.91
C LEU A 75 -9.52 3.51 1.14
N ILE A 76 -9.53 2.55 0.21
CA ILE A 76 -8.57 1.47 0.14
C ILE A 76 -7.59 1.74 -0.99
N VAL A 77 -6.33 1.96 -0.63
CA VAL A 77 -5.22 2.10 -1.57
C VAL A 77 -4.48 0.78 -1.63
N ASN A 78 -4.87 -0.09 -2.55
CA ASN A 78 -4.12 -1.31 -2.81
C ASN A 78 -2.99 -1.00 -3.79
N TYR A 79 -1.74 -0.92 -3.32
CA TYR A 79 -0.58 -0.54 -4.15
C TYR A 79 0.45 -1.66 -4.33
N GLY A 80 0.33 -2.77 -3.61
CA GLY A 80 1.13 -3.99 -3.80
C GLY A 80 0.30 -5.26 -3.87
N ASN A 81 0.97 -6.37 -4.17
CA ASN A 81 0.41 -7.73 -4.25
C ASN A 81 1.46 -8.76 -3.79
N VAL A 82 2.21 -8.45 -2.73
CA VAL A 82 3.32 -9.29 -2.22
C VAL A 82 2.87 -10.71 -1.89
N SER A 83 1.64 -10.88 -1.39
CA SER A 83 1.05 -12.20 -1.09
C SER A 83 0.37 -12.86 -2.30
N GLY A 84 0.31 -12.16 -3.43
CA GLY A 84 -0.37 -12.58 -4.65
C GLY A 84 -1.41 -11.56 -5.12
N SER A 85 -1.75 -11.66 -6.40
CA SER A 85 -2.79 -10.82 -7.01
C SER A 85 -4.19 -11.24 -6.55
N VAL A 86 -5.01 -10.24 -6.24
CA VAL A 86 -6.46 -10.41 -6.08
C VAL A 86 -7.06 -10.58 -7.47
N LYS A 87 -7.79 -11.67 -7.69
CA LYS A 87 -8.36 -12.01 -9.01
C LYS A 87 -9.89 -12.11 -8.99
N ASP A 88 -10.46 -12.05 -7.81
CA ASP A 88 -11.80 -12.47 -7.44
C ASP A 88 -12.52 -11.39 -6.63
N LEU A 89 -12.22 -10.11 -6.88
CA LEU A 89 -12.89 -9.00 -6.22
C LEU A 89 -14.20 -8.70 -6.95
N ASP A 90 -15.33 -8.97 -6.28
CA ASP A 90 -16.63 -8.52 -6.75
C ASP A 90 -16.86 -7.06 -6.27
N PRO A 91 -17.16 -6.10 -7.17
CA PRO A 91 -17.50 -4.73 -6.77
C PRO A 91 -18.62 -4.63 -5.73
N TYR A 92 -19.52 -5.63 -5.67
CA TYR A 92 -20.55 -5.71 -4.64
C TYR A 92 -19.96 -5.77 -3.22
N GLU A 93 -18.78 -6.39 -3.03
CA GLU A 93 -18.07 -6.43 -1.75
C GLU A 93 -17.78 -5.02 -1.21
N LEU A 94 -17.52 -4.04 -2.09
CA LEU A 94 -17.27 -2.66 -1.68
C LEU A 94 -18.54 -1.95 -1.19
N GLY A 95 -19.68 -2.27 -1.79
CA GLY A 95 -20.99 -1.76 -1.36
C GLY A 95 -21.33 -2.26 0.04
N GLU A 96 -21.29 -3.58 0.23
CA GLU A 96 -21.60 -4.27 1.49
C GLU A 96 -20.63 -3.88 2.63
N ALA A 97 -19.36 -3.62 2.31
CA ALA A 97 -18.37 -3.17 3.29
C ALA A 97 -18.53 -1.68 3.69
N GLY A 98 -19.63 -1.02 3.29
CA GLY A 98 -19.95 0.35 3.67
C GLY A 98 -19.65 1.38 2.58
N SER A 99 -19.94 1.06 1.32
CA SER A 99 -19.75 1.96 0.17
C SER A 99 -18.31 2.48 0.05
N LEU A 100 -17.35 1.56 0.09
CA LEU A 100 -15.92 1.88 0.08
C LEU A 100 -15.44 2.33 -1.30
N PHE A 101 -14.38 3.15 -1.30
CA PHE A 101 -13.60 3.45 -2.49
C PHE A 101 -12.38 2.53 -2.52
N LEU A 102 -12.08 1.93 -3.68
CA LEU A 102 -10.86 1.16 -3.89
C LEU A 102 -10.10 1.70 -5.09
N THR A 103 -8.80 1.92 -4.91
CA THR A 103 -7.90 2.36 -5.98
C THR A 103 -6.63 1.51 -6.02
N ARG A 104 -6.13 1.30 -7.24
CA ARG A 104 -4.88 0.60 -7.54
C ARG A 104 -3.92 1.53 -8.28
N PRO A 105 -3.22 2.43 -7.57
CA PRO A 105 -2.29 3.34 -8.22
C PRO A 105 -1.04 2.60 -8.68
N ARG A 106 -0.44 3.04 -9.79
CA ARG A 106 0.92 2.65 -10.19
C ARG A 106 1.80 3.87 -10.12
N LEU A 107 3.03 3.68 -9.62
CA LEU A 107 3.97 4.78 -9.47
C LEU A 107 4.22 5.52 -10.79
N ALA A 108 4.28 4.81 -11.92
CA ALA A 108 4.45 5.40 -13.25
C ALA A 108 3.36 6.42 -13.61
N ASP A 109 2.12 6.19 -13.18
CA ASP A 109 0.99 7.10 -13.45
C ASP A 109 1.06 8.39 -12.60
N HIS A 110 1.91 8.41 -11.56
CA HIS A 110 2.13 9.57 -10.68
C HIS A 110 3.47 10.30 -10.92
N MET A 111 4.24 9.83 -11.90
CA MET A 111 5.57 10.33 -12.27
C MET A 111 5.62 10.66 -13.76
N ALA A 112 4.70 11.52 -14.22
CA ALA A 112 4.50 11.82 -15.64
C ALA A 112 5.73 12.44 -16.32
N ASP A 113 6.51 13.24 -15.60
CA ASP A 113 7.68 13.95 -16.12
C ASP A 113 8.78 14.12 -15.06
N ALA A 114 9.98 14.48 -15.52
CA ALA A 114 11.16 14.68 -14.67
C ALA A 114 10.94 15.79 -13.62
N ALA A 115 10.21 16.85 -13.96
CA ALA A 115 9.91 17.93 -13.03
C ALA A 115 9.03 17.44 -11.87
N THR A 116 8.03 16.60 -12.15
CA THR A 116 7.16 15.96 -11.17
C THR A 116 7.94 14.99 -10.29
N VAL A 117 8.83 14.19 -10.87
CA VAL A 117 9.71 13.30 -10.11
C VAL A 117 10.59 14.11 -9.15
N GLN A 118 11.25 15.16 -9.65
CA GLN A 118 12.14 15.97 -8.83
C GLN A 118 11.39 16.66 -7.70
N ARG A 119 10.24 17.30 -7.98
CA ARG A 119 9.40 17.94 -6.96
C ARG A 119 9.02 16.98 -5.84
N ARG A 120 8.56 15.77 -6.18
CA ARG A 120 8.19 14.75 -5.19
C ARG A 120 9.41 14.24 -4.40
N ALA A 121 10.57 14.11 -5.04
CA ALA A 121 11.81 13.73 -4.38
C ALA A 121 12.25 14.79 -3.35
N ASP A 122 12.09 16.06 -3.70
CA ASP A 122 12.38 17.19 -2.81
C ASP A 122 11.41 17.20 -1.60
N GLU A 123 10.11 16.97 -1.82
CA GLU A 123 9.11 16.83 -0.75
C GLU A 123 9.48 15.71 0.24
N VAL A 124 9.85 14.53 -0.27
CA VAL A 124 10.30 13.40 0.58
C VAL A 124 11.59 13.73 1.31
N SER A 125 12.50 14.45 0.66
CA SER A 125 13.77 14.88 1.24
C SER A 125 13.57 15.93 2.33
N ALA A 126 12.59 16.82 2.21
CA ALA A 126 12.29 17.84 3.20
C ALA A 126 11.75 17.25 4.52
N VAL A 127 11.27 16.00 4.51
CA VAL A 127 10.76 15.34 5.73
C VAL A 127 11.88 15.17 6.77
N PRO A 128 11.64 15.53 8.05
CA PRO A 128 12.63 15.44 9.12
C PRO A 128 13.32 14.07 9.20
N ARG A 129 14.62 14.06 9.51
CA ARG A 129 15.49 12.87 9.54
C ARG A 129 14.92 11.70 10.37
N LEU A 130 14.13 11.97 11.40
CA LEU A 130 13.47 10.95 12.22
C LEU A 130 12.50 10.06 11.42
N CYS A 131 11.95 10.58 10.32
CA CYS A 131 11.02 9.90 9.43
C CYS A 131 11.68 9.37 8.14
N ARG A 132 12.98 9.63 7.93
CA ARG A 132 13.69 8.99 6.83
C ARG A 132 13.95 7.54 7.21
N PRO A 133 13.66 6.55 6.36
CA PRO A 133 14.11 5.20 6.61
C PRO A 133 15.62 5.28 6.86
N ARG A 134 16.09 4.75 8.00
CA ARG A 134 17.51 4.39 8.11
C ARG A 134 17.70 3.31 7.06
N LEU A 135 18.03 3.73 5.84
CA LEU A 135 18.82 2.91 4.95
C LEU A 135 20.09 2.66 5.75
N ALA A 136 20.09 1.57 6.52
CA ALA A 136 21.34 0.96 6.92
C ALA A 136 22.17 0.94 5.64
N ARG A 137 23.45 1.33 5.73
CA ARG A 137 24.40 1.08 4.66
C ARG A 137 24.44 -0.44 4.45
N THR A 138 23.45 -1.00 3.78
CA THR A 138 23.53 -2.29 3.14
C THR A 138 24.55 -2.03 2.05
N ARG A 139 25.82 -2.34 2.37
CA ARG A 139 26.78 -2.61 1.31
C ARG A 139 26.05 -3.53 0.34
N PRO A 140 25.95 -3.19 -0.96
CA PRO A 140 25.41 -4.13 -1.92
C PRO A 140 26.18 -5.44 -1.70
N ARG A 141 25.47 -6.52 -1.36
CA ARG A 141 26.10 -7.84 -1.40
C ARG A 141 26.64 -7.98 -2.82
N PRO A 142 27.91 -8.38 -3.01
CA PRO A 142 28.42 -8.61 -4.36
C PRO A 142 27.44 -9.54 -5.08
N GLY A 143 26.99 -9.08 -6.23
CA GLY A 143 25.81 -9.63 -6.89
C GLY A 143 25.94 -11.13 -7.11
N ARG A 144 24.92 -11.89 -6.71
CA ARG A 144 24.55 -13.03 -7.54
C ARG A 144 24.02 -12.43 -8.82
N ASN A 145 24.83 -12.44 -9.87
CA ASN A 145 24.38 -12.17 -11.23
C ASN A 145 23.32 -13.22 -11.57
N ASN A 146 22.07 -12.89 -11.31
CA ASN A 146 20.99 -13.58 -11.98
C ASN A 146 20.95 -12.95 -13.39
N PRO A 147 21.16 -13.72 -14.47
CA PRO A 147 21.12 -13.16 -15.81
C PRO A 147 19.77 -12.48 -16.01
N VAL A 148 19.80 -11.19 -16.34
CA VAL A 148 18.61 -10.46 -16.77
C VAL A 148 18.27 -11.03 -18.13
N ALA A 149 17.28 -11.92 -18.17
CA ALA A 149 16.71 -12.39 -19.43
C ALA A 149 16.25 -11.16 -20.24
N PRO A 150 16.53 -11.08 -21.55
CA PRO A 150 16.03 -9.99 -22.37
C PRO A 150 14.50 -9.91 -22.23
N PRO A 151 13.93 -8.70 -22.21
CA PRO A 151 12.49 -8.55 -22.12
C PRO A 151 11.84 -9.29 -23.30
N ALA A 152 10.89 -10.18 -23.00
CA ALA A 152 10.09 -10.83 -24.02
C ALA A 152 9.44 -9.75 -24.92
N PRO A 153 9.36 -9.98 -26.25
CA PRO A 153 8.74 -9.03 -27.15
C PRO A 153 7.33 -8.73 -26.66
N LYS A 154 7.02 -7.45 -26.47
CA LYS A 154 5.68 -7.01 -26.08
C LYS A 154 4.72 -7.40 -27.22
N THR A 155 3.94 -8.45 -27.04
CA THR A 155 2.78 -8.71 -27.88
C THR A 155 1.82 -7.54 -27.68
N GLY A 156 1.61 -6.78 -28.75
CA GLY A 156 0.78 -5.58 -28.73
C GLY A 156 -0.67 -5.95 -28.45
N HIS A 157 -1.10 -5.89 -27.18
CA HIS A 157 -2.51 -5.78 -26.87
C HIS A 157 -2.97 -4.35 -27.15
N ARG A 158 -3.54 -4.17 -28.34
CA ARG A 158 -4.36 -2.99 -28.65
C ARG A 158 -5.63 -3.07 -27.81
N PRO A 159 -6.01 -2.02 -27.06
CA PRO A 159 -7.31 -1.96 -26.41
C PRO A 159 -8.44 -1.96 -27.44
N ALA A 160 -9.45 -2.81 -27.24
CA ALA A 160 -10.56 -3.05 -28.18
C ALA A 160 -11.59 -1.91 -28.32
N TRP A 161 -11.31 -0.70 -27.82
CA TRP A 161 -12.31 0.38 -27.71
C TRP A 161 -12.05 1.61 -28.61
N ARG A 162 -11.10 1.57 -29.54
CA ARG A 162 -10.97 2.64 -30.54
C ARG A 162 -12.07 2.50 -31.60
N ARG A 163 -13.08 3.37 -31.54
CA ARG A 163 -14.07 3.58 -32.61
C ARG A 163 -13.39 3.95 -33.93
N PRO A 164 -13.90 3.51 -35.10
CA PRO A 164 -13.41 4.01 -36.38
C PRO A 164 -13.80 5.48 -36.56
N ALA A 165 -12.84 6.30 -36.98
CA ALA A 165 -13.11 7.66 -37.43
C ALA A 165 -13.89 7.60 -38.75
N ALA A 166 -14.85 8.52 -38.89
CA ALA A 166 -15.64 8.74 -40.10
C ALA A 166 -14.78 9.24 -41.27
#